data_AF-A0ABD2RMI9-F1
#
_entry.id   AF-A0ABD2RMI9-F1
#
_cell.length_a   1.000
_cell.length_b   1.000
_cell.length_c   1.000
_cell.angle_alpha   90.00
_cell.angle_beta   90.00
_cell.angle_gamma   90.00
#
_symmetry.space_group_name_H-M   'P 1'
#
loop_
_entity.id
_entity.type
_entity.pdbx_description
1 polymer ?
#
loop_
_entity_poly.entity_id
_entity_poly.type
_entity_poly.pdbx_seq_one_letter_code
_entity_poly.pdbx_strand_id
1 'polypeptide(L)'
;MQKGRDFIKAIRRSFFTLHSNTSISQMDQSTRYRYSPTLKWNPMVEEYFIKVYGADHFSRISTALTRPSCYSCIRVNTLKSTSDAIIEKLLEIFKERGMHNVAVLESSTTWEPDNCCKATLKCTGSAESLKTIKSISKCQFPGLDYVVFVKGSGPHAIHYGDNEGKPLKEVIVSRKCAEAVLRGAQVYVPGVLACSAHVERGDAVAVSVAVEQYGPDGGWGVAMTRGTVLQGSQEDPYYFERDGFYIGQATAMMSRAGMFRVTEGVAVDMKERVYRLPSFYNLLEGEIFLQNLPSIITAHALDPQPGERILDMCAAPGGKTTAIASLMKDKGEVVAVDRSHNKVHLLNLAGAWNSEISS
;
A
#
# COMPACT_ATOMS: atom_id res chain seq x y z
N MET A 1 -55.83 -16.61 19.00
CA MET A 1 -54.77 -15.78 18.41
C MET A 1 -54.55 -14.47 19.19
N GLN A 2 -54.22 -14.54 20.49
CA GLN A 2 -53.86 -13.35 21.29
C GLN A 2 -52.52 -13.54 22.02
N LYS A 3 -52.18 -14.76 22.45
CA LYS A 3 -50.95 -15.05 23.23
C LYS A 3 -49.63 -15.02 22.45
N GLY A 4 -49.65 -14.94 21.11
CA GLY A 4 -48.43 -14.86 20.29
C GLY A 4 -47.92 -13.43 20.02
N ARG A 5 -48.77 -12.40 20.22
CA ARG A 5 -48.39 -11.01 19.96
C ARG A 5 -47.70 -10.35 21.15
N ASP A 6 -47.97 -10.81 22.37
CA ASP A 6 -47.36 -10.25 23.58
C ASP A 6 -45.92 -10.76 23.81
N PHE A 7 -45.59 -11.95 23.32
CA PHE A 7 -44.23 -12.51 23.38
C PHE A 7 -43.25 -11.75 22.46
N ILE A 8 -43.70 -11.33 21.27
CA ILE A 8 -42.89 -10.54 20.32
C ILE A 8 -42.69 -9.09 20.80
N LYS A 9 -43.63 -8.53 21.57
CA LYS A 9 -43.47 -7.20 22.19
C LYS A 9 -42.50 -7.19 23.38
N ALA A 10 -42.38 -8.30 24.11
CA ALA A 10 -41.43 -8.42 25.22
C ALA A 10 -39.97 -8.49 24.73
N ILE A 11 -39.68 -9.24 23.67
CA ILE A 11 -38.33 -9.37 23.10
C ILE A 11 -37.84 -8.07 22.44
N ARG A 12 -38.75 -7.27 21.85
CA ARG A 12 -38.41 -5.96 21.30
C ARG A 12 -38.09 -4.89 22.35
N ARG A 13 -38.47 -5.07 23.62
CA ARG A 13 -38.17 -4.11 24.70
C ARG A 13 -36.92 -4.45 25.49
N SER A 14 -36.51 -5.71 25.57
CA SER A 14 -35.30 -6.13 26.30
C SER A 14 -34.00 -6.04 25.49
N PHE A 15 -34.06 -5.99 24.16
CA PHE A 15 -32.86 -5.79 23.31
C PHE A 15 -32.51 -4.32 23.02
N PHE A 16 -33.34 -3.37 23.45
CA PHE A 16 -33.12 -1.93 23.24
C PHE A 16 -32.59 -1.18 24.47
N THR A 17 -32.25 -1.87 25.55
CA THR A 17 -31.69 -1.27 26.77
C THR A 17 -30.37 -1.93 27.14
N LEU A 18 -29.33 -1.63 26.35
CA LEU A 18 -27.91 -1.58 26.75
C LEU A 18 -27.05 -0.92 25.66
N HIS A 19 -27.62 0.01 24.88
CA HIS A 19 -26.82 1.07 24.30
C HIS A 19 -26.84 2.19 25.32
N SER A 20 -25.72 2.37 26.01
CA SER A 20 -25.41 3.62 26.67
C SER A 20 -25.79 4.76 25.72
N ASN A 21 -26.62 5.68 26.20
CA ASN A 21 -26.83 6.98 25.58
C ASN A 21 -25.48 7.71 25.55
N THR A 22 -24.62 7.35 24.60
CA THR A 22 -23.63 8.26 24.09
C THR A 22 -24.43 9.17 23.18
N SER A 23 -24.81 10.33 23.70
CA SER A 23 -25.20 11.49 22.90
C SER A 23 -24.38 11.47 21.61
N ILE A 24 -25.05 11.42 20.46
CA ILE A 24 -24.43 11.68 19.15
C ILE A 24 -23.96 13.13 19.24
N SER A 25 -22.77 13.33 19.82
CA SER A 25 -22.07 14.59 19.78
C SER A 25 -21.86 14.88 18.31
N GLN A 26 -22.31 16.03 17.85
CA GLN A 26 -21.95 16.57 16.55
C GLN A 26 -20.43 16.46 16.41
N MET A 27 -19.94 15.40 15.75
CA MET A 27 -18.52 15.29 15.44
C MET A 27 -18.21 16.44 14.51
N ASP A 28 -17.27 17.27 14.94
CA ASP A 28 -16.70 18.31 14.11
C ASP A 28 -16.25 17.68 12.78
N GLN A 29 -16.71 18.25 11.65
CA GLN A 29 -16.41 17.74 10.31
C GLN A 29 -14.89 17.64 10.08
N SER A 30 -14.10 18.41 10.83
CA SER A 30 -12.63 18.37 10.87
C SER A 30 -12.04 17.00 11.31
N THR A 31 -12.80 16.19 12.05
CA THR A 31 -12.30 14.92 12.64
C THR A 31 -12.53 13.69 11.76
N ARG A 32 -13.36 13.81 10.71
CA ARG A 32 -13.74 12.69 9.82
C ARG A 32 -12.57 12.12 9.04
N TYR A 33 -11.68 12.97 8.55
CA TYR A 33 -10.59 12.56 7.66
C TYR A 33 -9.33 12.22 8.45
N ARG A 34 -9.36 11.04 9.08
CA ARG A 34 -8.24 10.51 9.87
C ARG A 34 -7.75 9.17 9.33
N TYR A 35 -6.45 8.92 9.45
CA TYR A 35 -5.85 7.60 9.28
C TYR A 35 -5.68 6.93 10.65
N SER A 36 -6.52 5.95 10.95
CA SER A 36 -6.46 5.13 12.16
C SER A 36 -7.04 3.72 11.92
N PRO A 37 -6.52 2.97 10.92
CA PRO A 37 -7.03 1.65 10.58
C PRO A 37 -6.85 0.66 11.74
N THR A 38 -7.87 -0.16 11.96
CA THR A 38 -7.85 -1.28 12.91
C THR A 38 -8.16 -2.56 12.16
N LEU A 39 -7.32 -3.59 12.30
CA LEU A 39 -7.60 -4.91 11.73
C LEU A 39 -8.65 -5.61 12.58
N LYS A 40 -9.67 -6.14 11.91
CA LYS A 40 -10.64 -7.07 12.50
C LYS A 40 -10.32 -8.46 11.99
N TRP A 41 -10.07 -9.38 12.90
CA TRP A 41 -9.76 -10.77 12.58
C TRP A 41 -11.01 -11.63 12.69
N ASN A 42 -11.03 -12.76 11.97
CA ASN A 42 -11.96 -13.83 12.31
C ASN A 42 -11.59 -14.37 13.71
N PRO A 43 -12.54 -14.56 14.63
CA PRO A 43 -12.25 -14.98 16.00
C PRO A 43 -11.41 -16.27 16.11
N MET A 44 -11.67 -17.26 15.25
CA MET A 44 -10.91 -18.52 15.25
C MET A 44 -9.46 -18.31 14.79
N VAL A 45 -9.25 -17.38 13.84
CA VAL A 45 -7.91 -17.02 13.33
C VAL A 45 -7.14 -16.24 14.39
N GLU A 46 -7.81 -15.32 15.08
CA GLU A 46 -7.24 -14.56 16.19
C GLU A 46 -6.83 -15.48 17.34
N GLU A 47 -7.72 -16.38 17.78
CA GLU A 47 -7.41 -17.35 18.83
C GLU A 47 -6.21 -18.23 18.44
N TYR A 48 -6.17 -18.72 17.20
CA TYR A 48 -5.04 -19.50 16.69
C TYR A 48 -3.73 -18.72 16.78
N PHE A 49 -3.69 -17.46 16.33
CA PHE A 49 -2.47 -16.68 16.36
C PHE A 49 -2.06 -16.23 17.76
N ILE A 50 -3.03 -15.94 18.64
CA ILE A 50 -2.76 -15.68 20.06
C ILE A 50 -2.12 -16.91 20.71
N LYS A 51 -2.60 -18.11 20.40
CA LYS A 51 -2.03 -19.37 20.90
C LYS A 51 -0.60 -19.60 20.40
N VAL A 52 -0.31 -19.28 19.13
CA VAL A 52 1.02 -19.52 18.51
C VAL A 52 2.04 -18.47 18.91
N TYR A 53 1.68 -17.19 18.89
CA TYR A 53 2.62 -16.08 19.08
C TYR A 53 2.56 -15.46 20.48
N GLY A 54 1.51 -15.72 21.26
CA GLY A 54 1.16 -14.99 22.47
C GLY A 54 0.39 -13.71 22.17
N ALA A 55 -0.53 -13.33 23.07
CA ALA A 55 -1.43 -12.19 22.88
C ALA A 55 -0.68 -10.87 22.63
N ASP A 56 0.35 -10.58 23.42
CA ASP A 56 1.11 -9.33 23.30
C ASP A 56 1.87 -9.23 21.98
N HIS A 57 2.48 -10.33 21.54
CA HIS A 57 3.22 -10.34 20.29
C HIS A 57 2.28 -10.24 19.09
N PHE A 58 1.18 -10.99 19.10
CA PHE A 58 0.18 -10.93 18.04
C PHE A 58 -0.48 -9.54 17.93
N SER A 59 -0.72 -8.86 19.05
CA SER A 59 -1.20 -7.48 19.07
C SER A 59 -0.23 -6.51 18.36
N ARG A 60 1.09 -6.65 18.59
CA ARG A 60 2.12 -5.88 17.88
C ARG A 60 2.17 -6.20 16.38
N ILE A 61 2.04 -7.47 16.01
CA ILE A 61 1.97 -7.90 14.59
C ILE A 61 0.74 -7.28 13.92
N SER A 62 -0.43 -7.38 14.55
CA SER A 62 -1.68 -6.79 14.06
C SER A 62 -1.55 -5.28 13.86
N THR A 63 -0.93 -4.58 14.81
CA THR A 63 -0.68 -3.14 14.70
C THR A 63 0.32 -2.81 13.58
N ALA A 64 1.36 -3.63 13.38
CA ALA A 64 2.33 -3.41 12.32
C ALA A 64 1.72 -3.60 10.92
N LEU A 65 0.80 -4.56 10.76
CA LEU A 65 0.13 -4.87 9.51
C LEU A 65 -0.83 -3.76 9.02
N THR A 66 -1.23 -2.81 9.89
CA THR A 66 -2.06 -1.66 9.48
C THR A 66 -1.25 -0.54 8.80
N ARG A 67 0.07 -0.70 8.70
CA ARG A 67 0.98 0.33 8.20
C ARG A 67 1.83 -0.22 7.06
N PRO A 68 1.98 0.50 5.94
CA PRO A 68 2.93 0.14 4.90
C PRO A 68 4.38 0.30 5.42
N SER A 69 5.32 -0.34 4.71
CA SER A 69 6.75 -0.04 4.87
C SER A 69 7.01 1.42 4.49
N CYS A 70 7.78 2.15 5.31
CA CYS A 70 8.30 3.47 4.96
C CYS A 70 9.50 3.40 3.99
N TYR A 71 9.80 2.23 3.43
CA TYR A 71 10.85 2.02 2.45
C TYR A 71 10.28 1.40 1.19
N SER A 72 10.59 2.00 0.04
CA SER A 72 10.48 1.33 -1.26
C SER A 72 11.75 0.52 -1.48
N CYS A 73 11.59 -0.79 -1.64
CA CYS A 73 12.68 -1.71 -1.91
C CYS A 73 12.72 -2.00 -3.41
N ILE A 74 13.90 -1.80 -3.99
CA ILE A 74 14.16 -1.85 -5.42
C ILE A 74 15.23 -2.91 -5.66
N ARG A 75 14.93 -3.89 -6.50
CA ARG A 75 15.92 -4.78 -7.08
C ARG A 75 16.45 -4.16 -8.38
N VAL A 76 17.75 -3.97 -8.47
CA VAL A 76 18.43 -3.47 -9.68
C VAL A 76 18.65 -4.63 -10.65
N ASN A 77 18.39 -4.39 -11.94
CA ASN A 77 18.76 -5.31 -13.00
C ASN A 77 20.26 -5.20 -13.28
N THR A 78 21.04 -6.07 -12.66
CA THR A 78 22.51 -6.10 -12.82
C THR A 78 22.96 -6.46 -14.24
N LEU A 79 22.06 -6.96 -15.10
CA LEU A 79 22.34 -7.20 -16.52
C LEU A 79 22.34 -5.90 -17.35
N LYS A 80 21.68 -4.84 -16.85
CA LYS A 80 21.52 -3.57 -17.59
C LYS A 80 22.20 -2.39 -16.91
N SER A 81 22.29 -2.39 -15.59
CA SER A 81 22.72 -1.22 -14.82
C SER A 81 23.39 -1.63 -13.50
N THR A 82 24.09 -0.68 -12.87
CA THR A 82 24.67 -0.86 -11.54
C THR A 82 23.86 -0.11 -10.49
N SER A 83 23.92 -0.54 -9.23
CA SER A 83 23.21 0.17 -8.15
C SER A 83 23.63 1.63 -8.01
N ASP A 84 24.90 1.96 -8.25
CA ASP A 84 25.37 3.35 -8.20
C ASP A 84 24.74 4.19 -9.31
N ALA A 85 24.74 3.69 -10.55
CA ALA A 85 24.12 4.38 -11.68
C ALA A 85 22.60 4.58 -11.45
N ILE A 86 21.91 3.59 -10.87
CA ILE A 86 20.50 3.73 -10.51
C ILE A 86 20.31 4.77 -9.42
N ILE A 87 21.14 4.79 -8.39
CA ILE A 87 21.06 5.80 -7.34
C ILE A 87 21.23 7.21 -7.94
N GLU A 88 22.23 7.42 -8.79
CA GLU A 88 22.47 8.70 -9.47
C GLU A 88 21.25 9.14 -10.30
N LYS A 89 20.72 8.26 -11.16
CA LYS A 89 19.51 8.54 -11.96
C LYS A 89 18.31 8.86 -11.08
N LEU A 90 18.11 8.14 -9.97
CA LEU A 90 17.01 8.41 -9.04
C LEU A 90 17.16 9.77 -8.36
N LEU A 91 18.39 10.16 -7.98
CA LEU A 91 18.66 11.46 -7.38
C LEU A 91 18.34 12.60 -8.35
N GLU A 92 18.73 12.47 -9.62
CA GLU A 92 18.42 13.45 -10.67
C GLU A 92 16.91 13.60 -10.86
N ILE A 93 16.19 12.48 -11.02
CA ILE A 93 14.74 12.51 -11.25
C ILE A 93 14.01 13.09 -10.03
N PHE A 94 14.46 12.79 -8.81
CA PHE A 94 13.86 13.37 -7.60
C PHE A 94 14.14 14.87 -7.47
N LYS A 95 15.32 15.35 -7.89
CA LYS A 95 15.61 16.79 -7.96
C LYS A 95 14.71 17.50 -8.97
N GLU A 96 14.53 16.94 -10.16
CA GLU A 96 13.64 17.50 -11.20
C GLU A 96 12.18 17.58 -10.74
N ARG A 97 11.74 16.60 -9.95
CA ARG A 97 10.39 16.57 -9.36
C ARG A 97 10.22 17.47 -8.12
N GLY A 98 11.22 18.28 -7.79
CA GLY A 98 11.16 19.22 -6.66
C GLY A 98 11.33 18.57 -5.29
N MET A 99 11.83 17.34 -5.20
CA MET A 99 12.17 16.69 -3.94
C MET A 99 13.57 17.13 -3.50
N HIS A 100 13.72 18.38 -3.06
CA HIS A 100 15.01 19.03 -2.79
C HIS A 100 15.77 18.49 -1.55
N ASN A 101 15.19 17.57 -0.78
CA ASN A 101 15.79 17.00 0.45
C ASN A 101 16.30 15.56 0.29
N VAL A 102 16.73 15.16 -0.91
CA VAL A 102 17.17 13.79 -1.20
C VAL A 102 18.70 13.71 -1.28
N ALA A 103 19.32 12.88 -0.43
CA ALA A 103 20.76 12.60 -0.44
C ALA A 103 21.07 11.12 -0.21
N VAL A 104 22.31 10.70 -0.51
CA VAL A 104 22.81 9.33 -0.33
C VAL A 104 23.29 9.09 1.10
N LEU A 105 22.98 7.93 1.66
CA LEU A 105 23.57 7.47 2.93
C LEU A 105 24.94 6.80 2.69
N GLU A 106 26.02 7.57 2.81
CA GLU A 106 27.38 7.01 2.90
C GLU A 106 27.61 6.33 4.26
N SER A 107 28.31 5.19 4.25
CA SER A 107 28.51 4.29 5.38
C SER A 107 29.74 4.63 6.21
N SER A 108 29.54 4.90 7.50
CA SER A 108 30.51 4.57 8.54
C SER A 108 29.77 4.06 9.79
N THR A 109 29.55 2.75 9.89
CA THR A 109 29.30 2.09 11.18
C THR A 109 29.41 0.57 11.08
N THR A 110 30.13 0.00 12.03
CA THR A 110 30.33 -1.43 12.29
C THR A 110 29.06 -2.10 12.79
N TRP A 111 28.75 -3.29 12.27
CA TRP A 111 27.61 -4.11 12.66
C TRP A 111 27.99 -4.98 13.88
N GLU A 112 27.22 -4.93 14.97
CA GLU A 112 27.27 -5.92 16.06
C GLU A 112 26.06 -6.88 15.98
N PRO A 113 26.23 -8.20 16.24
CA PRO A 113 25.24 -9.21 15.87
C PRO A 113 24.03 -9.35 16.82
N ASP A 114 24.05 -8.74 18.01
CA ASP A 114 23.14 -9.10 19.09
C ASP A 114 22.03 -8.05 19.34
N ASN A 115 21.19 -7.75 18.34
CA ASN A 115 19.84 -7.16 18.56
C ASN A 115 19.01 -7.01 17.27
N CYS A 116 18.45 -8.11 16.77
CA CYS A 116 17.60 -8.10 15.56
C CYS A 116 16.32 -7.23 15.69
N CYS A 117 15.92 -6.85 16.91
CA CYS A 117 14.65 -6.14 17.17
C CYS A 117 14.80 -4.62 17.43
N LYS A 118 16.02 -4.04 17.37
CA LYS A 118 16.26 -2.61 17.66
C LYS A 118 17.24 -1.93 16.70
N ALA A 119 17.15 -2.21 15.40
CA ALA A 119 17.83 -1.40 14.39
C ALA A 119 17.15 -0.03 14.22
N THR A 120 17.20 0.80 15.27
CA THR A 120 16.91 2.22 15.19
C THR A 120 18.19 2.90 14.73
N LEU A 121 18.20 3.50 13.53
CA LEU A 121 19.25 4.44 13.13
C LEU A 121 19.37 5.52 14.23
N LYS A 122 20.39 5.44 15.09
CA LYS A 122 20.73 6.52 16.02
C LYS A 122 21.62 7.51 15.28
N CYS A 123 21.07 8.68 14.95
CA CYS A 123 21.88 9.82 14.55
C CYS A 123 22.37 10.52 15.82
N THR A 124 23.61 10.25 16.24
CA THR A 124 24.31 11.08 17.23
C THR A 124 24.93 12.28 16.51
N GLY A 125 24.38 13.46 16.75
CA GLY A 125 24.90 14.72 16.22
C GLY A 125 24.09 15.91 16.72
N SER A 126 24.79 16.86 17.33
CA SER A 126 24.29 18.09 17.95
C SER A 126 23.35 18.90 17.05
N ALA A 127 22.45 19.64 17.69
CA ALA A 127 21.51 20.56 17.06
C ALA A 127 22.24 21.63 16.23
N GLU A 128 21.55 22.12 15.19
CA GLU A 128 21.94 23.24 14.29
C GLU A 128 22.87 22.91 13.12
N SER A 129 22.32 22.18 12.15
CA SER A 129 22.63 22.31 10.71
C SER A 129 21.48 21.66 9.92
N LEU A 130 20.99 22.30 8.85
CA LEU A 130 19.87 21.80 8.03
C LEU A 130 20.07 20.31 7.67
N LYS A 131 19.29 19.43 8.30
CA LYS A 131 19.42 17.98 8.12
C LYS A 131 18.89 17.57 6.76
N THR A 132 19.76 17.47 5.77
CA THR A 132 19.50 16.76 4.51
C THR A 132 19.07 15.34 4.85
N ILE A 133 17.82 14.97 4.54
CA ILE A 133 17.32 13.62 4.80
C ILE A 133 17.97 12.70 3.75
N LYS A 134 18.98 11.94 4.18
CA LYS A 134 19.55 10.86 3.37
C LYS A 134 18.46 9.82 3.11
N SER A 135 17.94 9.76 1.89
CA SER A 135 16.72 9.04 1.53
C SER A 135 16.95 7.88 0.57
N ILE A 136 18.15 7.70 0.03
CA ILE A 136 18.51 6.55 -0.80
C ILE A 136 19.74 5.85 -0.21
N SER A 137 19.70 4.52 -0.12
CA SER A 137 20.80 3.70 0.38
C SER A 137 20.83 2.32 -0.27
N LYS A 138 22.02 1.76 -0.50
CA LYS A 138 22.17 0.34 -0.83
C LYS A 138 21.84 -0.53 0.38
N CYS A 139 21.41 -1.76 0.12
CA CYS A 139 21.31 -2.79 1.13
C CYS A 139 22.70 -3.08 1.73
N GLN A 140 22.74 -3.30 3.03
CA GLN A 140 23.98 -3.50 3.79
C GLN A 140 24.27 -4.98 4.07
N PHE A 141 23.37 -5.87 3.65
CA PHE A 141 23.60 -7.30 3.77
C PHE A 141 24.60 -7.75 2.70
N PRO A 142 25.64 -8.52 3.06
CA PRO A 142 26.62 -9.02 2.10
C PRO A 142 25.96 -9.74 0.92
N GLY A 143 26.44 -9.47 -0.29
CA GLY A 143 25.90 -10.09 -1.51
C GLY A 143 24.63 -9.45 -2.06
N LEU A 144 24.01 -8.48 -1.35
CA LEU A 144 22.79 -7.79 -1.78
C LEU A 144 23.04 -6.35 -2.27
N ASP A 145 24.24 -6.05 -2.77
CA ASP A 145 24.60 -4.72 -3.27
C ASP A 145 23.72 -4.23 -4.42
N TYR A 146 23.03 -5.16 -5.11
CA TYR A 146 22.04 -4.91 -6.17
C TYR A 146 20.65 -4.52 -5.64
N VAL A 147 20.49 -4.30 -4.34
CA VAL A 147 19.24 -3.86 -3.71
C VAL A 147 19.38 -2.43 -3.22
N VAL A 148 18.46 -1.57 -3.64
CA VAL A 148 18.41 -0.14 -3.29
C VAL A 148 17.13 0.13 -2.49
N PHE A 149 17.27 0.88 -1.40
CA PHE A 149 16.16 1.37 -0.59
C PHE A 149 15.96 2.86 -0.81
N VAL A 150 14.71 3.25 -0.98
CA VAL A 150 14.27 4.65 -0.96
C VAL A 150 13.36 4.85 0.25
N LYS A 151 13.81 5.67 1.19
CA LYS A 151 13.12 5.99 2.44
C LYS A 151 12.09 7.10 2.21
N GLY A 152 10.84 6.77 2.48
CA GLY A 152 9.75 7.74 2.61
C GLY A 152 9.48 8.13 4.06
N SER A 153 8.29 8.66 4.30
CA SER A 153 7.86 9.12 5.63
C SER A 153 6.36 8.92 5.85
N GLY A 154 5.93 8.81 7.11
CA GLY A 154 4.54 8.67 7.50
C GLY A 154 4.38 7.86 8.79
N PRO A 155 3.17 7.79 9.37
CA PRO A 155 1.96 8.45 8.90
C PRO A 155 1.96 9.95 9.20
N HIS A 156 1.46 10.77 8.27
CA HIS A 156 1.27 12.22 8.41
C HIS A 156 -0.21 12.53 8.64
N ALA A 157 -0.49 13.51 9.50
CA ALA A 157 -1.82 14.08 9.62
C ALA A 157 -2.09 15.00 8.41
N ILE A 158 -3.25 14.84 7.78
CA ILE A 158 -3.68 15.67 6.66
C ILE A 158 -5.04 16.25 7.00
N HIS A 159 -5.13 17.57 6.99
CA HIS A 159 -6.38 18.28 7.17
C HIS A 159 -7.05 18.46 5.81
N TYR A 160 -8.31 18.03 5.72
CA TYR A 160 -9.16 18.24 4.56
C TYR A 160 -10.48 18.81 5.05
N GLY A 161 -10.87 19.99 4.56
CA GLY A 161 -12.21 20.54 4.78
C GLY A 161 -12.33 21.99 5.23
N ASP A 162 -11.23 22.74 5.34
CA ASP A 162 -11.26 24.12 5.85
C ASP A 162 -11.69 25.20 4.83
N ASN A 163 -12.27 24.81 3.69
CA ASN A 163 -12.72 25.77 2.68
C ASN A 163 -14.20 26.12 2.89
N GLU A 164 -14.44 27.26 3.53
CA GLU A 164 -15.78 27.82 3.73
C GLU A 164 -16.59 27.82 2.42
N GLY A 165 -17.76 27.17 2.44
CA GLY A 165 -18.75 27.22 1.36
C GLY A 165 -18.61 26.18 0.23
N LYS A 166 -17.62 25.27 0.25
CA LYS A 166 -17.54 24.18 -0.74
C LYS A 166 -17.94 22.83 -0.15
N PRO A 167 -18.81 22.04 -0.82
CA PRO A 167 -19.14 20.70 -0.34
C PRO A 167 -17.90 19.80 -0.41
N LEU A 168 -17.66 19.06 0.67
CA LEU A 168 -16.59 18.07 0.76
C LEU A 168 -16.82 16.98 -0.30
N LYS A 169 -15.82 16.77 -1.15
CA LYS A 169 -15.86 15.76 -2.22
C LYS A 169 -14.96 14.60 -1.84
N GLU A 170 -15.43 13.38 -2.06
CA GLU A 170 -14.73 12.18 -1.66
C GLU A 170 -14.72 11.15 -2.80
N VAL A 171 -13.59 10.45 -2.93
CA VAL A 171 -13.41 9.30 -3.80
C VAL A 171 -13.03 8.10 -2.94
N ILE A 172 -13.77 7.01 -3.09
CA ILE A 172 -13.48 5.76 -2.40
C ILE A 172 -12.80 4.80 -3.35
N VAL A 173 -11.67 4.27 -2.91
CA VAL A 173 -10.87 3.30 -3.67
C VAL A 173 -10.92 1.92 -3.05
N SER A 174 -10.66 0.90 -3.85
CA SER A 174 -10.49 -0.46 -3.36
C SER A 174 -9.28 -0.59 -2.43
N ARG A 175 -9.32 -1.58 -1.52
CA ARG A 175 -8.18 -1.93 -0.65
C ARG A 175 -6.86 -2.08 -1.41
N LYS A 176 -6.85 -2.79 -2.54
CA LYS A 176 -5.64 -2.99 -3.36
C LYS A 176 -5.09 -1.68 -3.93
N CYS A 177 -5.99 -0.80 -4.39
CA CYS A 177 -5.59 0.53 -4.85
C CYS A 177 -5.02 1.37 -3.72
N ALA A 178 -5.66 1.36 -2.54
CA ALA A 178 -5.18 2.05 -1.36
C ALA A 178 -3.77 1.60 -0.94
N GLU A 179 -3.50 0.29 -0.92
CA GLU A 179 -2.16 -0.24 -0.64
C GLU A 179 -1.10 0.27 -1.62
N ALA A 180 -1.46 0.46 -2.90
CA ALA A 180 -0.56 1.05 -3.89
C ALA A 180 -0.36 2.55 -3.65
N VAL A 181 -1.43 3.29 -3.33
CA VAL A 181 -1.40 4.73 -3.02
C VAL A 181 -0.56 5.02 -1.78
N LEU A 182 -0.70 4.21 -0.73
CA LEU A 182 0.10 4.25 0.48
C LEU A 182 1.60 3.95 0.22
N ARG A 183 1.92 3.33 -0.93
CA ARG A 183 3.29 3.12 -1.43
C ARG A 183 3.72 4.13 -2.51
N GLY A 184 2.98 5.21 -2.71
CA GLY A 184 3.34 6.32 -3.60
C GLY A 184 2.65 6.33 -4.96
N ALA A 185 1.78 5.36 -5.28
CA ALA A 185 1.08 5.31 -6.57
C ALA A 185 -0.04 6.37 -6.71
N GLN A 186 -0.39 6.73 -7.94
CA GLN A 186 -1.61 7.50 -8.20
C GLN A 186 -2.85 6.60 -8.17
N VAL A 187 -4.04 7.21 -8.13
CA VAL A 187 -5.30 6.46 -8.24
C VAL A 187 -5.70 6.40 -9.70
N TYR A 188 -5.72 5.19 -10.23
CA TYR A 188 -6.17 4.91 -11.59
C TYR A 188 -7.64 4.47 -11.60
N VAL A 189 -8.30 4.66 -12.74
CA VAL A 189 -9.73 4.38 -12.93
C VAL A 189 -10.20 3.02 -12.41
N PRO A 190 -9.49 1.89 -12.66
CA PRO A 190 -9.93 0.58 -12.14
C PRO A 190 -9.96 0.50 -10.61
N GLY A 191 -9.22 1.35 -9.92
CA GLY A 191 -9.13 1.37 -8.46
C GLY A 191 -10.29 2.08 -7.78
N VAL A 192 -11.07 2.90 -8.49
CA VAL A 192 -12.17 3.70 -7.95
C VAL A 192 -13.46 2.88 -7.84
N LEU A 193 -14.06 2.89 -6.64
CA LEU A 193 -15.30 2.20 -6.33
C LEU A 193 -16.48 3.16 -6.19
N ALA A 194 -16.32 4.27 -5.48
CA ALA A 194 -17.38 5.24 -5.25
C ALA A 194 -16.86 6.67 -5.36
N CYS A 195 -17.74 7.62 -5.66
CA CYS A 195 -17.37 9.02 -5.85
C CYS A 195 -18.57 9.92 -5.56
N SER A 196 -18.34 11.09 -4.98
CA SER A 196 -19.37 12.12 -4.77
C SER A 196 -20.05 12.53 -6.09
N ALA A 197 -21.35 12.82 -6.05
CA ALA A 197 -22.19 13.02 -7.24
C ALA A 197 -21.65 14.09 -8.23
N HIS A 198 -21.06 15.17 -7.70
CA HIS A 198 -20.68 16.37 -8.46
C HIS A 198 -19.16 16.59 -8.51
N VAL A 199 -18.39 15.51 -8.64
CA VAL A 199 -16.95 15.59 -8.89
C VAL A 199 -16.70 15.88 -10.36
N GLU A 200 -16.02 16.99 -10.60
CA GLU A 200 -15.52 17.47 -11.87
C GLU A 200 -13.99 17.48 -11.88
N ARG A 201 -13.41 17.49 -13.08
CA ARG A 201 -11.95 17.62 -13.24
C ARG A 201 -11.47 18.92 -12.60
N GLY A 202 -10.40 18.83 -11.80
CA GLY A 202 -9.81 19.95 -11.07
C GLY A 202 -10.29 20.07 -9.62
N ASP A 203 -11.34 19.34 -9.22
CA ASP A 203 -11.81 19.36 -7.84
C ASP A 203 -10.78 18.79 -6.87
N ALA A 204 -10.66 19.42 -5.70
CA ALA A 204 -9.96 18.82 -4.56
C ALA A 204 -10.86 17.78 -3.90
N VAL A 205 -10.38 16.54 -3.78
CA VAL A 205 -11.13 15.42 -3.22
C VAL A 205 -10.35 14.75 -2.09
N ALA A 206 -11.07 14.31 -1.05
CA ALA A 206 -10.56 13.34 -0.10
C ALA A 206 -10.53 11.95 -0.74
N VAL A 207 -9.54 11.15 -0.39
CA VAL A 207 -9.43 9.75 -0.82
C VAL A 207 -9.46 8.85 0.39
N SER A 208 -10.44 7.95 0.42
CA SER A 208 -10.64 6.99 1.51
C SER A 208 -10.78 5.57 0.96
N VAL A 209 -10.68 4.57 1.84
CA VAL A 209 -10.60 3.16 1.44
C VAL A 209 -11.91 2.43 1.74
N ALA A 210 -12.36 1.63 0.78
CA ALA A 210 -13.36 0.59 1.03
C ALA A 210 -12.67 -0.65 1.59
N VAL A 211 -12.97 -0.99 2.84
CA VAL A 211 -12.50 -2.20 3.51
C VAL A 211 -13.67 -3.16 3.69
N GLU A 212 -13.40 -4.46 3.57
CA GLU A 212 -14.39 -5.50 3.84
C GLU A 212 -14.85 -5.44 5.29
N GLN A 213 -16.16 -5.52 5.47
CA GLN A 213 -16.80 -5.57 6.78
C GLN A 213 -17.54 -6.88 6.97
N TYR A 214 -17.69 -7.26 8.24
CA TYR A 214 -18.48 -8.41 8.60
C TYR A 214 -19.97 -8.07 8.49
N GLY A 215 -20.67 -8.73 7.57
CA GLY A 215 -22.07 -8.51 7.29
C GLY A 215 -22.99 -9.31 8.24
N PRO A 216 -24.28 -8.90 8.34
CA PRO A 216 -25.28 -9.61 9.14
C PRO A 216 -25.51 -11.06 8.68
N ASP A 217 -25.19 -11.36 7.42
CA ASP A 217 -25.34 -12.68 6.80
C ASP A 217 -24.19 -13.65 7.17
N GLY A 218 -23.27 -13.22 8.04
CA GLY A 218 -22.11 -14.00 8.50
C GLY A 218 -20.93 -14.01 7.51
N GLY A 219 -21.05 -13.32 6.38
CA GLY A 219 -20.01 -13.18 5.35
C GLY A 219 -19.19 -11.89 5.48
N TRP A 220 -18.02 -11.87 4.86
CA TRP A 220 -17.23 -10.65 4.68
C TRP A 220 -17.53 -10.05 3.31
N GLY A 221 -17.79 -8.75 3.26
CA GLY A 221 -18.11 -8.07 2.02
C GLY A 221 -17.77 -6.59 2.07
N VAL A 222 -17.53 -6.01 0.90
CA VAL A 222 -17.48 -4.57 0.73
C VAL A 222 -18.92 -4.11 0.50
N ALA A 223 -19.48 -3.33 1.43
CA ALA A 223 -20.88 -2.89 1.39
C ALA A 223 -21.23 -1.95 0.22
N MET A 224 -20.27 -1.66 -0.67
CA MET A 224 -20.42 -0.78 -1.82
C MET A 224 -20.02 -1.46 -3.13
N THR A 225 -20.78 -1.18 -4.19
CA THR A 225 -20.48 -1.62 -5.56
C THR A 225 -19.76 -0.51 -6.34
N ARG A 226 -19.02 -0.89 -7.39
CA ARG A 226 -18.41 0.09 -8.29
C ARG A 226 -19.49 0.99 -8.91
N GLY A 227 -19.30 2.30 -8.85
CA GLY A 227 -20.24 3.31 -9.32
C GLY A 227 -21.14 3.90 -8.24
N THR A 228 -20.98 3.50 -6.97
CA THR A 228 -21.76 4.06 -5.86
C THR A 228 -21.60 5.58 -5.79
N VAL A 229 -22.73 6.29 -5.63
CA VAL A 229 -22.76 7.75 -5.48
C VAL A 229 -22.73 8.11 -4.01
N LEU A 230 -21.77 8.95 -3.61
CA LEU A 230 -21.66 9.42 -2.23
C LEU A 230 -22.40 10.74 -2.09
N GLN A 231 -23.26 10.86 -1.08
CA GLN A 231 -23.98 12.10 -0.80
C GLN A 231 -23.16 13.05 0.09
N GLY A 232 -22.22 12.52 0.86
CA GLY A 232 -21.30 13.32 1.68
C GLY A 232 -21.90 13.87 2.98
N SER A 233 -23.21 13.69 3.22
CA SER A 233 -23.88 14.00 4.50
C SER A 233 -23.88 12.81 5.46
N GLN A 234 -24.14 13.06 6.75
CA GLN A 234 -24.26 12.00 7.78
C GLN A 234 -25.42 11.02 7.52
N GLU A 235 -26.32 11.35 6.60
CA GLU A 235 -27.43 10.50 6.16
C GLU A 235 -26.97 9.42 5.17
N ASP A 236 -25.75 9.53 4.64
CA ASP A 236 -25.13 8.52 3.80
C ASP A 236 -24.90 7.23 4.64
N PRO A 237 -25.49 6.08 4.26
CA PRO A 237 -25.33 4.82 4.99
C PRO A 237 -23.87 4.42 5.21
N TYR A 238 -22.99 4.84 4.29
CA TYR A 238 -21.57 4.52 4.32
C TYR A 238 -20.73 5.55 5.08
N TYR A 239 -21.34 6.61 5.63
CA TYR A 239 -20.62 7.74 6.25
C TYR A 239 -19.65 7.28 7.34
N PHE A 240 -20.13 6.48 8.30
CA PHE A 240 -19.36 6.04 9.46
C PHE A 240 -18.46 4.83 9.16
N GLU A 241 -18.80 4.02 8.16
CA GLU A 241 -18.03 2.84 7.77
C GLU A 241 -16.61 3.17 7.28
N ARG A 242 -16.35 4.44 6.96
CA ARG A 242 -15.09 4.95 6.41
C ARG A 242 -14.19 5.63 7.44
N ASP A 243 -14.64 5.72 8.69
CA ASP A 243 -13.86 6.39 9.74
C ASP A 243 -12.51 5.69 9.94
N GLY A 244 -11.45 6.48 10.06
CA GLY A 244 -10.08 5.99 10.17
C GLY A 244 -9.45 5.47 8.87
N PHE A 245 -10.15 5.48 7.72
CA PHE A 245 -9.65 4.96 6.44
C PHE A 245 -9.33 6.04 5.41
N TYR A 246 -9.12 7.29 5.83
CA TYR A 246 -8.67 8.37 4.98
C TYR A 246 -7.17 8.25 4.67
N ILE A 247 -6.78 8.25 3.39
CA ILE A 247 -5.38 8.02 2.96
C ILE A 247 -4.71 9.24 2.32
N GLY A 248 -5.46 10.31 2.03
CA GLY A 248 -4.90 11.57 1.57
C GLY A 248 -5.84 12.40 0.71
N GLN A 249 -5.31 13.54 0.24
CA GLN A 249 -6.01 14.50 -0.61
C GLN A 249 -5.49 14.44 -2.04
N ALA A 250 -6.39 14.57 -3.00
CA ALA A 250 -6.07 14.50 -4.42
C ALA A 250 -6.78 15.59 -5.22
N THR A 251 -6.33 15.79 -6.45
CA THR A 251 -7.05 16.55 -7.48
C THR A 251 -7.71 15.56 -8.44
N ALA A 252 -9.01 15.71 -8.68
CA ALA A 252 -9.73 14.91 -9.66
C ALA A 252 -9.21 15.20 -11.07
N MET A 253 -8.81 14.16 -11.80
CA MET A 253 -8.26 14.29 -13.15
C MET A 253 -9.33 14.09 -14.24
N MET A 254 -10.51 13.67 -13.83
CA MET A 254 -11.68 13.43 -14.66
C MET A 254 -12.95 13.62 -13.82
N SER A 255 -14.08 13.88 -14.49
CA SER A 255 -15.37 13.93 -13.80
C SER A 255 -15.80 12.55 -13.33
N ARG A 256 -16.79 12.49 -12.42
CA ARG A 256 -17.41 11.23 -11.99
C ARG A 256 -17.85 10.38 -13.18
N ALA A 257 -18.49 10.99 -14.17
CA ALA A 257 -18.93 10.28 -15.36
C ALA A 257 -17.73 9.67 -16.12
N GLY A 258 -16.61 10.39 -16.21
CA GLY A 258 -15.36 9.86 -16.77
C GLY A 258 -14.85 8.65 -15.99
N MET A 259 -14.72 8.77 -14.67
CA MET A 259 -14.16 7.71 -13.80
C MET A 259 -14.87 6.36 -13.91
N PHE A 260 -16.16 6.33 -14.27
CA PHE A 260 -16.94 5.09 -14.38
C PHE A 260 -17.26 4.67 -15.82
N ARG A 261 -16.96 5.49 -16.82
CA ARG A 261 -17.17 5.15 -18.24
C ARG A 261 -15.92 4.63 -18.93
N VAL A 262 -14.74 5.17 -18.60
CA VAL A 262 -13.49 4.73 -19.20
C VAL A 262 -12.92 3.51 -18.46
N THR A 263 -12.00 2.80 -19.11
CA THR A 263 -11.35 1.60 -18.57
C THR A 263 -9.99 1.89 -17.94
N GLU A 264 -9.33 2.98 -18.34
CA GLU A 264 -7.96 3.31 -17.94
C GLU A 264 -7.74 4.82 -17.76
N GLY A 265 -6.56 5.17 -17.27
CA GLY A 265 -6.17 6.55 -16.99
C GLY A 265 -6.15 6.89 -15.50
N VAL A 266 -5.58 8.05 -15.18
CA VAL A 266 -5.50 8.57 -13.82
C VAL A 266 -6.87 9.16 -13.45
N ALA A 267 -7.50 8.62 -12.42
CA ALA A 267 -8.78 9.13 -11.93
C ALA A 267 -8.57 10.33 -11.00
N VAL A 268 -7.64 10.20 -10.04
CA VAL A 268 -7.23 11.30 -9.17
C VAL A 268 -5.72 11.33 -9.00
N ASP A 269 -5.16 12.53 -9.02
CA ASP A 269 -3.74 12.81 -8.79
C ASP A 269 -3.54 13.21 -7.32
N MET A 270 -2.96 12.32 -6.54
CA MET A 270 -2.76 12.49 -5.10
C MET A 270 -1.73 13.60 -4.85
N LYS A 271 -2.13 14.62 -4.09
CA LYS A 271 -1.29 15.76 -3.72
C LYS A 271 -0.68 15.59 -2.34
N GLU A 272 -1.50 15.21 -1.36
CA GLU A 272 -1.07 14.95 0.01
C GLU A 272 -1.41 13.51 0.39
N ARG A 273 -0.49 12.82 1.06
CA ARG A 273 -0.60 11.40 1.40
C ARG A 273 -0.20 11.17 2.84
N VAL A 274 -0.93 10.29 3.51
CA VAL A 274 -0.57 9.87 4.88
C VAL A 274 0.84 9.26 4.88
N TYR A 275 1.20 8.51 3.84
CA TYR A 275 2.55 8.03 3.62
C TYR A 275 3.12 8.66 2.35
N ARG A 276 4.23 9.39 2.51
CA ARG A 276 4.94 10.08 1.44
C ARG A 276 6.09 9.20 0.96
N LEU A 277 5.80 8.36 -0.02
CA LEU A 277 6.78 7.62 -0.82
C LEU A 277 6.75 8.12 -2.27
N PRO A 278 7.89 8.12 -2.98
CA PRO A 278 7.92 8.51 -4.39
C PRO A 278 7.23 7.48 -5.28
N SER A 279 6.66 7.96 -6.39
CA SER A 279 6.10 7.10 -7.44
C SER A 279 7.20 6.63 -8.39
N PHE A 280 7.26 5.32 -8.61
CA PHE A 280 8.15 4.65 -9.56
C PHE A 280 7.44 4.24 -10.85
N TYR A 281 6.22 4.74 -11.08
CA TYR A 281 5.51 4.49 -12.33
C TYR A 281 6.30 5.02 -13.52
N ASN A 282 6.51 4.17 -14.54
CA ASN A 282 7.29 4.45 -15.75
C ASN A 282 8.69 5.04 -15.47
N LEU A 283 9.34 4.57 -14.40
CA LEU A 283 10.67 5.01 -14.00
C LEU A 283 11.68 3.89 -14.24
N LEU A 284 12.76 4.19 -14.99
CA LEU A 284 13.89 3.28 -15.21
C LEU A 284 13.45 1.86 -15.63
N GLU A 285 12.51 1.80 -16.56
CA GLU A 285 11.89 0.55 -17.02
C GLU A 285 12.95 -0.44 -17.53
N GLY A 286 12.85 -1.70 -17.11
CA GLY A 286 13.85 -2.72 -17.41
C GLY A 286 15.11 -2.67 -16.55
N GLU A 287 15.43 -1.53 -15.93
CA GLU A 287 16.60 -1.39 -15.05
C GLU A 287 16.25 -1.62 -13.57
N ILE A 288 15.01 -1.35 -13.14
CA ILE A 288 14.57 -1.49 -11.75
C ILE A 288 13.28 -2.31 -11.60
N PHE A 289 13.19 -3.09 -10.53
CA PHE A 289 12.00 -3.86 -10.19
C PHE A 289 11.62 -3.61 -8.72
N LEU A 290 10.40 -3.10 -8.48
CA LEU A 290 9.89 -2.96 -7.12
C LEU A 290 9.59 -4.32 -6.52
N GLN A 291 10.33 -4.70 -5.48
CA GLN A 291 10.21 -6.01 -4.86
C GLN A 291 10.46 -5.92 -3.36
N ASN A 292 9.65 -6.59 -2.56
CA ASN A 292 9.87 -6.65 -1.12
C ASN A 292 11.18 -7.39 -0.81
N LEU A 293 11.97 -6.88 0.14
CA LEU A 293 13.26 -7.44 0.55
C LEU A 293 13.22 -8.96 0.83
N PRO A 294 12.25 -9.52 1.58
CA PRO A 294 12.21 -10.97 1.82
C PRO A 294 12.14 -11.78 0.51
N SER A 295 11.46 -11.28 -0.52
CA SER A 295 11.39 -11.98 -1.82
C SER A 295 12.71 -11.96 -2.58
N ILE A 296 13.51 -10.89 -2.42
CA ILE A 296 14.85 -10.81 -3.02
C ILE A 296 15.79 -11.76 -2.27
N ILE A 297 15.73 -11.75 -0.93
CA ILE A 297 16.51 -12.66 -0.08
C ILE A 297 16.20 -14.12 -0.44
N THR A 298 14.94 -14.49 -0.71
CA THR A 298 14.60 -15.85 -1.15
C THR A 298 15.38 -16.28 -2.39
N ALA A 299 15.46 -15.43 -3.41
CA ALA A 299 16.20 -15.74 -4.63
C ALA A 299 17.72 -15.77 -4.38
N HIS A 300 18.23 -14.89 -3.53
CA HIS A 300 19.64 -14.87 -3.16
C HIS A 300 20.05 -16.12 -2.36
N ALA A 301 19.22 -16.54 -1.41
CA ALA A 301 19.45 -17.72 -0.58
C ALA A 301 19.37 -19.04 -1.36
N LEU A 302 18.72 -19.04 -2.53
CA LEU A 302 18.77 -20.17 -3.46
C LEU A 302 20.16 -20.34 -4.09
N ASP A 303 20.97 -19.27 -4.10
CA ASP A 303 22.32 -19.21 -4.68
C ASP A 303 22.45 -19.84 -6.08
N PRO A 304 21.62 -19.40 -7.05
CA PRO A 304 21.59 -20.03 -8.37
C PRO A 304 22.86 -19.73 -9.16
N GLN A 305 23.49 -20.77 -9.71
CA GLN A 305 24.76 -20.65 -10.43
C GLN A 305 24.55 -20.55 -11.95
N PRO A 306 25.40 -19.79 -12.66
CA PRO A 306 25.41 -19.79 -14.13
C PRO A 306 25.56 -21.20 -14.71
N GLY A 307 24.67 -21.57 -15.62
CA GLY A 307 24.62 -22.88 -16.30
C GLY A 307 23.68 -23.89 -15.65
N GLU A 308 23.12 -23.59 -14.48
CA GLU A 308 22.13 -24.48 -13.84
C GLU A 308 20.77 -24.46 -14.55
N ARG A 309 19.96 -25.46 -14.22
CA ARG A 309 18.56 -25.56 -14.64
C ARG A 309 17.67 -25.51 -13.40
N ILE A 310 16.84 -24.47 -13.30
CA ILE A 310 16.05 -24.17 -12.11
C ILE A 310 14.56 -24.16 -12.44
N LEU A 311 13.72 -24.67 -11.53
CA LEU A 311 12.26 -24.68 -11.66
C LEU A 311 11.63 -23.74 -10.62
N ASP A 312 10.90 -22.72 -11.07
CA ASP A 312 10.02 -21.89 -10.26
C ASP A 312 8.57 -22.32 -10.49
N MET A 313 8.03 -23.13 -9.57
CA MET A 313 6.71 -23.77 -9.71
C MET A 313 5.53 -22.80 -9.54
N CYS A 314 5.75 -21.60 -9.00
CA CYS A 314 4.71 -20.62 -8.68
C CYS A 314 5.22 -19.21 -9.04
N ALA A 315 5.60 -19.05 -10.30
CA ALA A 315 6.45 -17.97 -10.74
C ALA A 315 5.74 -16.61 -10.79
N ALA A 316 4.45 -16.56 -11.12
CA ALA A 316 3.81 -15.30 -11.46
C ALA A 316 3.69 -14.33 -10.26
N PRO A 317 3.97 -13.03 -10.45
CA PRO A 317 4.18 -12.34 -11.73
C PRO A 317 5.63 -12.33 -12.25
N GLY A 318 6.55 -13.11 -11.68
CA GLY A 318 7.92 -13.31 -12.20
C GLY A 318 9.03 -12.61 -11.43
N GLY A 319 8.72 -11.98 -10.29
CA GLY A 319 9.72 -11.21 -9.54
C GLY A 319 10.88 -12.05 -8.98
N LYS A 320 10.63 -13.31 -8.58
CA LYS A 320 11.70 -14.23 -8.12
C LYS A 320 12.38 -14.90 -9.29
N THR A 321 11.61 -15.35 -10.27
CA THR A 321 12.12 -15.91 -11.53
C THR A 321 13.14 -14.99 -12.20
N THR A 322 12.80 -13.71 -12.38
CA THR A 322 13.71 -12.71 -12.98
C THR A 322 14.90 -12.39 -12.07
N ALA A 323 14.76 -12.50 -10.75
CA ALA A 323 15.88 -12.37 -9.82
C ALA A 323 16.85 -13.56 -9.96
N ILE A 324 16.34 -14.79 -10.08
CA ILE A 324 17.13 -15.99 -10.33
C ILE A 324 17.89 -15.86 -11.64
N ALA A 325 17.21 -15.49 -12.73
CA ALA A 325 17.85 -15.27 -14.03
C ALA A 325 18.95 -14.20 -13.97
N SER A 326 18.71 -13.08 -13.29
CA SER A 326 19.74 -12.04 -13.09
C SER A 326 20.95 -12.55 -12.29
N LEU A 327 20.75 -13.36 -11.25
CA LEU A 327 21.83 -13.94 -10.44
C LEU A 327 22.67 -14.96 -11.24
N MET A 328 22.02 -15.74 -12.10
CA MET A 328 22.67 -16.66 -13.04
C MET A 328 23.36 -15.94 -14.21
N LYS A 329 23.33 -14.59 -14.23
CA LYS A 329 23.85 -13.75 -15.32
C LYS A 329 23.25 -14.11 -16.68
N ASP A 330 21.98 -14.52 -16.69
CA ASP A 330 21.27 -14.99 -17.87
C ASP A 330 21.96 -16.17 -18.60
N LYS A 331 22.67 -17.01 -17.83
CA LYS A 331 23.31 -18.23 -18.33
C LYS A 331 22.73 -19.44 -17.61
N GLY A 332 22.08 -20.33 -18.34
CA GLY A 332 21.38 -21.50 -17.80
C GLY A 332 19.92 -21.51 -18.25
N GLU A 333 19.05 -22.21 -17.53
CA GLU A 333 17.63 -22.32 -17.86
C GLU A 333 16.79 -22.13 -16.59
N VAL A 334 15.79 -21.24 -16.65
CA VAL A 334 14.80 -21.08 -15.58
C VAL A 334 13.43 -21.43 -16.12
N VAL A 335 12.89 -22.57 -15.69
CA VAL A 335 11.54 -23.01 -16.03
C VAL A 335 10.57 -22.36 -15.05
N ALA A 336 9.72 -21.45 -15.56
CA ALA A 336 8.70 -20.78 -14.76
C ALA A 336 7.31 -21.31 -15.05
N VAL A 337 6.62 -21.74 -14.00
CA VAL A 337 5.28 -22.34 -14.09
C VAL A 337 4.34 -21.59 -13.16
N ASP A 338 3.10 -21.39 -13.61
CA ASP A 338 1.98 -20.96 -12.74
C ASP A 338 0.71 -21.69 -13.19
N ARG A 339 -0.18 -21.98 -12.24
CA ARG A 339 -1.44 -22.68 -12.52
C ARG A 339 -2.40 -21.84 -13.37
N SER A 340 -2.36 -20.51 -13.24
CA SER A 340 -3.33 -19.63 -13.91
C SER A 340 -2.80 -19.12 -15.24
N HIS A 341 -3.53 -19.39 -16.33
CA HIS A 341 -3.18 -18.88 -17.67
C HIS A 341 -3.02 -17.35 -17.69
N ASN A 342 -3.90 -16.61 -17.02
CA ASN A 342 -3.80 -15.14 -16.95
C ASN A 342 -2.53 -14.68 -16.23
N LYS A 343 -2.07 -15.44 -15.23
CA LYS A 343 -0.84 -15.15 -14.50
C LYS A 343 0.41 -15.52 -15.31
N VAL A 344 0.35 -16.58 -16.12
CA VAL A 344 1.42 -16.94 -17.06
C VAL A 344 1.62 -15.84 -18.10
N HIS A 345 0.55 -15.20 -18.58
CA HIS A 345 0.71 -14.05 -19.49
C HIS A 345 1.52 -12.90 -18.86
N LEU A 346 1.36 -12.65 -17.56
CA LEU A 346 2.17 -11.65 -16.84
C LEU A 346 3.64 -12.04 -16.75
N LEU A 347 3.97 -13.34 -16.73
CA LEU A 347 5.34 -13.82 -16.75
C LEU A 347 6.05 -13.46 -18.05
N ASN A 348 5.38 -13.55 -19.20
CA ASN A 348 5.99 -13.20 -20.48
C ASN A 348 6.39 -11.72 -20.53
N LEU A 349 5.57 -10.84 -19.94
CA LEU A 349 5.87 -9.42 -19.78
C LEU A 349 7.06 -9.19 -18.84
N ALA A 350 7.16 -9.97 -17.76
CA ALA A 350 8.31 -9.96 -16.86
C ALA A 350 9.56 -10.63 -17.46
N GLY A 351 9.41 -11.54 -18.43
CA GLY A 351 10.50 -12.19 -19.15
C GLY A 351 11.15 -11.28 -20.18
N ALA A 352 10.38 -10.39 -20.80
CA ALA A 352 10.88 -9.31 -21.66
C ALA A 352 11.86 -8.37 -20.94
N TRP A 353 11.94 -8.45 -19.60
CA TRP A 353 12.89 -7.73 -18.77
C TRP A 353 14.36 -8.12 -19.04
N ASN A 354 14.63 -9.35 -19.50
CA ASN A 354 15.99 -9.86 -19.78
C ASN A 354 16.25 -10.25 -21.25
N SER A 355 15.30 -10.04 -22.17
CA SER A 355 15.24 -10.61 -23.54
C SER A 355 14.70 -12.06 -23.60
N GLU A 356 13.91 -12.34 -24.64
CA GLU A 356 13.17 -13.56 -25.01
C GLU A 356 13.35 -14.83 -24.14
N ILE A 357 12.54 -14.93 -23.08
CA ILE A 357 12.18 -16.23 -22.51
C ILE A 357 11.27 -16.92 -23.54
N SER A 358 11.77 -17.94 -24.22
CA SER A 358 10.93 -18.81 -25.05
C SER A 358 9.92 -19.53 -24.15
N SER A 359 8.64 -19.27 -24.41
CA SER A 359 7.49 -19.83 -23.70
C SER A 359 7.16 -21.24 -24.16
#